data_AF-A0A022Q1C2-F1
#
_entry.id   AF-A0A022Q1C2-F1
#
_cell.length_a   1.000
_cell.length_b   1.000
_cell.length_c   1.000
_cell.angle_alpha   90.00
_cell.angle_beta   90.00
_cell.angle_gamma   90.00
#
_symmetry.space_group_name_H-M   'P 1'
#
loop_
_entity.id
_entity.type
_entity.pdbx_description
1 polymer ?
#
loop_
_entity_poly.entity_id
_entity_poly.type
_entity_poly.pdbx_seq_one_letter_code
_entity_poly.pdbx_strand_id
1 'polypeptide(L)'
;MASPEHTASSDAYTEMSNLLPLASAAQQPYVSELLSFTLDRLHKEPELLKVDAERIRRQMQEVAVGNYRAFIAAADALLEIREEVSSIDKHLESLIAEIPKLTSGCTEFVDSAEDILEKRKMNQTLLANHSTLLDLLEIPQLMETCVRNGNYDEALDLEAFVAKLTTMHPK
;
A
#
# COMPACT_ATOMS: atom_id res chain seq x y z
N MET A 1 -42.18 -53.44 40.40
CA MET A 1 -41.26 -52.40 40.88
C MET A 1 -39.83 -52.91 40.70
N ALA A 2 -38.98 -52.08 40.08
CA ALA A 2 -37.51 -52.14 40.05
C ALA A 2 -36.81 -53.25 39.22
N SER A 3 -35.92 -52.76 38.34
CA SER A 3 -34.89 -53.35 37.45
C SER A 3 -33.83 -54.23 38.19
N PRO A 4 -32.69 -54.71 37.60
CA PRO A 4 -32.14 -54.44 36.25
C PRO A 4 -31.41 -55.58 35.47
N GLU A 5 -31.23 -55.30 34.16
CA GLU A 5 -30.03 -55.46 33.32
C GLU A 5 -29.48 -56.85 32.93
N HIS A 6 -29.89 -57.31 31.75
CA HIS A 6 -29.07 -58.13 30.84
C HIS A 6 -28.46 -57.22 29.75
N THR A 7 -27.31 -56.61 30.03
CA THR A 7 -26.57 -55.77 29.07
C THR A 7 -25.10 -56.20 28.85
N ALA A 8 -24.68 -57.31 29.46
CA ALA A 8 -23.26 -57.71 29.54
C ALA A 8 -22.60 -58.24 28.24
N SER A 9 -23.32 -58.31 27.11
CA SER A 9 -22.77 -58.82 25.82
C SER A 9 -22.29 -57.71 24.89
N SER A 10 -22.86 -56.51 24.98
CA SER A 10 -22.47 -55.33 24.17
C SER A 10 -21.21 -54.64 24.70
N ASP A 11 -20.96 -54.77 26.00
CA ASP A 11 -19.86 -54.07 26.67
C ASP A 11 -18.52 -54.76 26.46
N ALA A 12 -18.48 -56.08 26.23
CA ALA A 12 -17.23 -56.80 25.99
C ALA A 12 -16.54 -56.38 24.67
N TYR A 13 -17.29 -56.04 23.63
CA TYR A 13 -16.74 -55.51 22.37
C TYR A 13 -16.22 -54.07 22.54
N THR A 14 -16.86 -53.30 23.42
CA THR A 14 -16.53 -51.90 23.69
C THR A 14 -15.32 -51.78 24.62
N GLU A 15 -15.20 -52.67 25.61
CA GLU A 15 -14.06 -52.74 26.52
C GLU A 15 -12.80 -53.30 25.86
N MET A 16 -12.92 -54.28 24.95
CA MET A 16 -11.77 -54.77 24.18
C MET A 16 -11.18 -53.70 23.24
N SER A 17 -12.01 -52.75 22.81
CA SER A 17 -11.60 -51.60 21.96
C SER A 17 -10.76 -50.57 22.74
N ASN A 18 -10.91 -50.51 24.07
CA ASN A 18 -10.16 -49.61 24.94
C ASN A 18 -8.87 -50.23 25.53
N LEU A 19 -8.63 -51.53 25.32
CA LEU A 19 -7.49 -52.24 25.91
C LEU A 19 -6.23 -52.28 25.03
N LEU A 20 -6.23 -51.67 23.83
CA LEU A 20 -5.02 -51.60 23.00
C LEU A 20 -4.77 -50.19 22.43
N PRO A 21 -4.05 -49.33 23.19
CA PRO A 21 -3.68 -47.97 22.79
C PRO A 21 -2.64 -47.85 21.65
N LEU A 22 -2.38 -48.88 20.84
CA LEU A 22 -1.26 -48.88 19.89
C LEU A 22 -1.49 -48.11 18.57
N ALA A 23 -2.66 -47.50 18.37
CA ALA A 23 -3.01 -46.87 17.09
C ALA A 23 -3.84 -45.59 17.24
N SER A 24 -3.37 -44.50 16.62
CA SER A 24 -4.09 -43.24 16.40
C SER A 24 -5.46 -43.48 15.75
N ALA A 25 -6.42 -42.55 15.88
CA ALA A 25 -7.76 -42.65 15.30
C ALA A 25 -7.77 -43.03 13.79
N ALA A 26 -6.74 -42.63 13.04
CA ALA A 26 -6.58 -42.97 11.63
C ALA A 26 -6.13 -44.43 11.37
N GLN A 27 -5.55 -45.10 12.37
CA GLN A 27 -4.99 -46.44 12.29
C GLN A 27 -5.95 -47.51 12.86
N GLN A 28 -7.04 -47.10 13.53
CA GLN A 28 -8.07 -48.00 14.03
C GLN A 28 -8.73 -48.92 12.98
N PRO A 29 -9.07 -48.46 11.75
CA PRO A 29 -9.61 -49.37 10.73
C PRO A 29 -8.59 -50.43 10.29
N TYR A 30 -7.29 -50.10 10.33
CA TYR A 30 -6.24 -51.06 10.03
C TYR A 30 -6.05 -52.08 11.17
N VAL A 31 -6.19 -51.65 12.42
CA VAL A 31 -6.12 -52.54 13.59
C VAL A 31 -7.33 -53.49 13.66
N SER A 32 -8.54 -53.02 13.33
CA SER A 32 -9.72 -53.90 13.25
C SER A 32 -9.59 -54.92 12.12
N GLU A 33 -8.97 -54.54 10.99
CA GLU A 33 -8.65 -55.47 9.90
C GLU A 33 -7.60 -56.51 10.33
N LEU A 34 -6.56 -56.09 11.07
CA LEU A 34 -5.53 -56.98 11.63
C LEU A 34 -6.11 -58.04 12.58
N LEU A 35 -7.06 -57.65 13.43
CA LEU A 35 -7.75 -58.53 14.38
C LEU A 35 -8.71 -59.50 13.69
N SER A 36 -9.12 -59.22 12.45
CA SER A 36 -9.94 -60.10 11.62
C SER A 36 -9.13 -61.15 10.85
N PHE A 37 -7.80 -61.06 10.85
CA PHE A 37 -6.92 -61.99 10.14
C PHE A 37 -6.59 -63.24 10.96
N THR A 38 -6.37 -64.36 10.26
CA THR A 38 -5.88 -65.61 10.86
C THR A 38 -4.40 -65.47 11.27
N LEU A 39 -3.96 -66.22 12.28
CA LEU A 39 -2.60 -66.15 12.86
C LEU A 39 -1.48 -66.31 11.81
N ASP A 40 -1.71 -67.15 10.79
CA ASP A 40 -0.79 -67.34 9.65
C ASP A 40 -0.65 -66.10 8.76
N ARG A 41 -1.73 -65.32 8.61
CA ARG A 41 -1.72 -64.09 7.83
C ARG A 41 -1.07 -62.95 8.63
N LEU A 42 -1.32 -62.88 9.94
CA LEU A 42 -0.68 -61.93 10.83
C LEU A 42 0.84 -62.14 10.91
N HIS A 43 1.31 -63.39 10.87
CA HIS A 43 2.74 -63.68 10.84
C HIS A 43 3.42 -63.24 9.52
N LYS A 44 2.69 -63.25 8.41
CA LYS A 44 3.18 -62.80 7.09
C LYS A 44 2.99 -61.31 6.84
N GLU A 45 2.05 -60.68 7.52
CA GLU A 45 1.75 -59.24 7.45
C GLU A 45 2.99 -58.33 7.63
N PRO A 46 3.88 -58.52 8.63
CA PRO A 46 5.06 -57.66 8.78
C PRO A 46 6.05 -57.79 7.62
N GLU A 47 6.19 -58.98 7.03
CA GLU A 47 7.00 -59.17 5.83
C GLU A 47 6.33 -58.55 4.60
N LEU A 48 5.01 -58.66 4.47
CA LEU A 48 4.24 -58.02 3.41
C LEU A 48 4.35 -56.49 3.49
N LEU A 49 4.23 -55.92 4.69
CA LEU A 49 4.37 -54.49 4.93
C LEU A 49 5.77 -53.98 4.62
N LYS A 50 6.82 -54.75 4.94
CA LYS A 50 8.20 -54.42 4.57
C LYS A 50 8.37 -54.40 3.05
N VAL A 51 7.85 -55.42 2.35
CA VAL A 51 7.92 -55.49 0.88
C VAL A 51 7.17 -54.34 0.24
N ASP A 52 5.97 -53.99 0.73
CA ASP A 52 5.20 -52.87 0.22
C ASP A 52 5.85 -51.52 0.56
N ALA A 53 6.44 -51.37 1.75
CA ALA A 53 7.22 -50.18 2.10
C ALA A 53 8.45 -50.02 1.19
N GLU A 54 9.17 -51.09 0.90
CA GLU A 54 10.26 -51.08 -0.07
C GLU A 54 9.79 -50.76 -1.50
N ARG A 55 8.62 -51.28 -1.89
CA ARG A 55 7.98 -50.98 -3.18
C ARG A 55 7.64 -49.51 -3.30
N ILE A 56 6.95 -48.94 -2.31
CA ILE A 56 6.60 -47.51 -2.26
C ILE A 56 7.86 -46.66 -2.26
N ARG A 57 8.90 -47.05 -1.49
CA ARG A 57 10.18 -46.34 -1.49
C ARG A 57 10.85 -46.34 -2.87
N ARG A 58 10.83 -47.47 -3.59
CA ARG A 58 11.34 -47.54 -4.98
C ARG A 58 10.52 -46.68 -5.92
N GLN A 59 9.18 -46.73 -5.85
CA GLN A 59 8.30 -45.90 -6.67
C GLN A 59 8.53 -44.41 -6.41
N MET A 60 8.69 -44.01 -5.15
CA MET A 60 8.99 -42.63 -4.77
C MET A 60 10.36 -42.20 -5.30
N GLN A 61 11.37 -43.07 -5.21
CA GLN A 61 12.69 -42.81 -5.79
C GLN A 61 12.64 -42.70 -7.31
N GLU A 62 11.89 -43.55 -7.99
CA GLU A 62 11.73 -43.52 -9.44
C GLU A 62 11.01 -42.25 -9.90
N VAL A 63 9.96 -41.83 -9.19
CA VAL A 63 9.26 -40.57 -9.45
C VAL A 63 10.16 -39.36 -9.15
N ALA A 64 10.92 -39.40 -8.05
CA ALA A 64 11.85 -38.33 -7.68
C ALA A 64 13.00 -38.22 -8.69
N VAL A 65 13.55 -39.35 -9.16
CA VAL A 65 14.62 -39.39 -10.18
C VAL A 65 14.06 -39.07 -11.57
N GLY A 66 12.83 -39.45 -11.89
CA GLY A 66 12.19 -39.07 -13.15
C GLY A 66 11.88 -37.58 -13.24
N ASN A 67 11.52 -36.96 -12.11
CA ASN A 67 11.08 -35.57 -12.04
C ASN A 67 12.08 -34.64 -11.34
N TYR A 68 13.33 -35.05 -11.10
CA TYR A 68 14.30 -34.24 -10.35
C TYR A 68 14.52 -32.86 -11.01
N ARG A 69 14.48 -32.79 -12.35
CA ARG A 69 14.60 -31.52 -13.09
C ARG A 69 13.44 -30.57 -12.82
N ALA A 70 12.23 -31.09 -12.64
CA ALA A 70 11.06 -30.28 -12.31
C ALA A 70 11.17 -29.74 -10.87
N PHE A 71 11.67 -30.55 -9.94
CA PHE A 71 11.92 -30.09 -8.57
C PHE A 71 13.00 -29.02 -8.50
N ILE A 72 14.11 -29.19 -9.23
CA ILE A 72 15.17 -28.18 -9.31
C ILE A 72 14.64 -26.90 -9.97
N ALA A 73 13.96 -27.01 -11.12
CA ALA A 73 13.39 -25.84 -11.79
C ALA A 73 12.37 -25.10 -10.93
N ALA A 74 11.55 -25.83 -10.16
CA ALA A 74 10.62 -25.22 -9.22
C ALA A 74 11.34 -24.52 -8.05
N ALA A 75 12.42 -25.13 -7.52
CA ALA A 75 13.23 -24.51 -6.48
C ALA A 75 13.95 -23.25 -6.98
N ASP A 76 14.50 -23.29 -8.19
CA ASP A 76 15.15 -22.15 -8.84
C ASP A 76 14.15 -21.01 -9.08
N ALA A 77 12.96 -21.32 -9.62
CA ALA A 77 11.90 -20.33 -9.81
C ALA A 77 11.42 -19.72 -8.48
N LEU A 78 11.34 -20.51 -7.40
CA LEU A 78 11.01 -19.98 -6.07
C LEU A 78 12.10 -19.03 -5.54
N LEU A 79 13.36 -19.32 -5.83
CA LEU A 79 14.49 -18.46 -5.45
C LEU A 79 14.45 -17.14 -6.24
N GLU A 80 14.20 -17.21 -7.54
CA GLU A 80 14.05 -16.04 -8.41
C GLU A 80 12.88 -15.16 -7.97
N ILE A 81 11.72 -15.75 -7.68
CA ILE A 81 10.55 -15.04 -7.13
C ILE A 81 10.90 -14.35 -5.80
N ARG A 82 11.67 -15.02 -4.93
CA ARG A 82 12.07 -14.44 -3.64
C ARG A 82 12.96 -13.21 -3.82
N GLU A 83 13.89 -13.25 -4.77
CA GLU A 83 14.75 -12.10 -5.09
C GLU A 83 13.93 -10.95 -5.70
N GLU A 84 12.99 -11.25 -6.61
CA GLU A 84 12.09 -10.25 -7.18
C GLU A 84 11.19 -9.60 -6.12
N VAL A 85 10.63 -10.38 -5.19
CA VAL A 85 9.85 -9.84 -4.07
C VAL A 85 10.73 -8.95 -3.18
N SER A 86 11.98 -9.35 -2.90
CA SER A 86 12.91 -8.49 -2.15
C SER A 86 13.26 -7.20 -2.91
N SER A 87 13.36 -7.26 -4.23
CA SER A 87 13.54 -6.09 -5.08
C SER A 87 12.32 -5.16 -4.97
N ILE A 88 11.10 -5.70 -5.07
CA ILE A 88 9.86 -4.94 -4.92
C ILE A 88 9.79 -4.26 -3.57
N ASP A 89 10.11 -4.97 -2.48
CA ASP A 89 10.14 -4.39 -1.13
C ASP A 89 11.07 -3.17 -1.06
N LYS A 90 12.29 -3.26 -1.63
CA LYS A 90 13.23 -2.14 -1.69
C LYS A 90 12.71 -0.96 -2.52
N HIS A 91 12.08 -1.23 -3.67
CA HIS A 91 11.50 -0.18 -4.50
C HIS A 91 10.34 0.51 -3.80
N LEU A 92 9.51 -0.26 -3.07
CA LEU A 92 8.37 0.25 -2.33
C LEU A 92 8.84 1.09 -1.12
N GLU A 93 9.89 0.65 -0.42
CA GLU A 93 10.52 1.42 0.64
C GLU A 93 11.16 2.72 0.13
N SER A 94 11.82 2.68 -1.04
CA SER A 94 12.31 3.90 -1.71
C SER A 94 11.17 4.81 -2.12
N LEU A 95 10.07 4.28 -2.64
CA LEU A 95 8.92 5.08 -3.04
C LEU A 95 8.24 5.76 -1.84
N ILE A 96 8.12 5.03 -0.71
CA ILE A 96 7.63 5.60 0.55
C ILE A 96 8.54 6.73 1.04
N ALA A 97 9.86 6.63 0.83
CA ALA A 97 10.80 7.68 1.20
C ALA A 97 10.77 8.89 0.25
N GLU A 98 10.51 8.69 -1.05
CA GLU A 98 10.55 9.75 -2.07
C GLU A 98 9.20 10.49 -2.22
N ILE A 99 8.05 9.85 -1.98
CA ILE A 99 6.72 10.51 -2.08
C ILE A 99 6.61 11.74 -1.16
N PRO A 100 7.04 11.70 0.12
CA PRO A 100 7.03 12.87 0.99
C PRO A 100 7.94 13.99 0.49
N LYS A 101 9.12 13.67 -0.05
CA LYS A 101 10.04 14.65 -0.62
C LYS A 101 9.43 15.33 -1.85
N LEU A 102 8.79 14.55 -2.72
CA LEU A 102 8.08 15.08 -3.88
C LEU A 102 6.90 15.96 -3.45
N THR A 103 6.12 15.51 -2.47
CA THR A 103 5.00 16.29 -1.92
C THR A 103 5.49 17.62 -1.34
N SER A 104 6.57 17.61 -0.55
CA SER A 104 7.19 18.82 0.00
C SER A 104 7.70 19.75 -1.09
N GLY A 105 8.37 19.21 -2.12
CA GLY A 105 8.83 20.00 -3.26
C GLY A 105 7.67 20.61 -4.06
N CYS A 106 6.56 19.88 -4.21
CA CYS A 106 5.35 20.41 -4.84
C CYS A 106 4.70 21.52 -4.00
N THR A 107 4.63 21.40 -2.68
CA THR A 107 4.09 22.47 -1.82
C THR A 107 4.97 23.71 -1.86
N GLU A 108 6.30 23.56 -1.75
CA GLU A 108 7.23 24.69 -1.86
C GLU A 108 7.16 25.39 -3.23
N PHE A 109 6.97 24.61 -4.30
CA PHE A 109 6.78 25.15 -5.65
C PHE A 109 5.48 25.96 -5.76
N VAL A 110 4.37 25.46 -5.20
CA VAL A 110 3.10 26.17 -5.19
C VAL A 110 3.21 27.47 -4.40
N ASP A 111 3.79 27.42 -3.20
CA ASP A 111 3.99 28.61 -2.36
C ASP A 111 4.86 29.66 -3.10
N SER A 112 5.97 29.22 -3.69
CA SER A 112 6.84 30.09 -4.48
C SER A 112 6.14 30.67 -5.71
N ALA A 113 5.28 29.88 -6.36
CA ALA A 113 4.52 30.32 -7.53
C ALA A 113 3.47 31.37 -7.14
N GLU A 114 2.77 31.20 -6.02
CA GLU A 114 1.83 32.18 -5.48
C GLU A 114 2.54 33.51 -5.18
N ASP A 115 3.68 33.45 -4.51
CA ASP A 115 4.53 34.62 -4.20
C ASP A 115 4.93 35.41 -5.46
N ILE A 116 5.33 34.70 -6.52
CA ILE A 116 5.68 35.31 -7.81
C ILE A 116 4.44 35.90 -8.48
N LEU A 117 3.29 35.23 -8.38
CA LEU A 117 2.03 35.68 -8.98
C LEU A 117 1.53 36.94 -8.28
N GLU A 118 1.64 37.04 -6.96
CA GLU A 118 1.34 38.25 -6.20
C GLU A 118 2.25 39.42 -6.58
N LYS A 119 3.58 39.19 -6.61
CA LYS A 119 4.55 40.21 -7.06
C LYS A 119 4.26 40.67 -8.48
N ARG A 120 3.87 39.75 -9.36
CA ARG A 120 3.50 40.07 -10.75
C ARG A 120 2.21 40.88 -10.81
N LYS A 121 1.19 40.50 -10.02
CA LYS A 121 -0.08 41.24 -9.93
C LYS A 121 0.16 42.66 -9.44
N MET A 122 0.98 42.84 -8.40
CA MET A 122 1.36 44.16 -7.88
C MET A 122 2.11 44.99 -8.92
N ASN A 123 3.09 44.41 -9.61
CA ASN A 123 3.80 45.09 -10.68
C ASN A 123 2.88 45.47 -11.85
N GLN A 124 1.93 44.60 -12.20
CA GLN A 124 0.96 44.89 -13.26
C GLN A 124 0.01 46.02 -12.86
N THR A 125 -0.44 46.07 -11.60
CA THR A 125 -1.23 47.21 -11.10
C THR A 125 -0.42 48.50 -11.06
N LEU A 126 0.87 48.43 -10.71
CA LEU A 126 1.76 49.59 -10.74
C LEU A 126 1.96 50.09 -12.17
N LEU A 127 2.19 49.19 -13.13
CA LEU A 127 2.30 49.53 -14.56
C LEU A 127 1.01 50.15 -15.10
N ALA A 128 -0.15 49.58 -14.77
CA ALA A 128 -1.44 50.10 -15.21
C ALA A 128 -1.73 51.50 -14.64
N ASN A 129 -1.31 51.76 -13.40
CA ASN A 129 -1.48 53.04 -12.73
C ASN A 129 -0.27 53.97 -12.91
N HIS A 130 0.77 53.58 -13.65
CA HIS A 130 1.99 54.37 -13.77
C HIS A 130 1.72 55.74 -14.39
N SER A 131 0.82 55.83 -15.39
CA SER A 131 0.46 57.11 -16.00
C SER A 131 -0.24 58.04 -15.02
N THR A 132 -1.19 57.54 -14.23
CA THR A 132 -1.92 58.36 -13.25
C THR A 132 -1.02 58.80 -12.09
N LEU A 133 -0.04 57.96 -11.72
CA LEU A 133 0.98 58.28 -10.72
C LEU A 133 1.95 59.35 -11.22
N LEU A 134 2.31 59.31 -12.52
CA LEU A 134 3.12 60.35 -13.17
C LEU A 134 2.34 61.68 -13.24
N ASP A 135 1.07 61.64 -13.65
CA ASP A 135 0.20 62.82 -13.71
C ASP A 135 0.10 63.49 -12.31
N LEU A 136 -0.07 62.70 -11.25
CA LEU A 136 -0.08 63.21 -9.87
C LEU A 136 1.23 63.90 -9.47
N LEU A 137 2.36 63.42 -9.99
CA LEU A 137 3.69 63.94 -9.69
C LEU A 137 4.00 65.23 -10.46
N GLU A 138 3.35 65.44 -11.61
CA GLU A 138 3.52 66.62 -12.47
C GLU A 138 2.59 67.79 -12.08
N ILE A 139 1.43 67.52 -11.47
CA ILE A 139 0.44 68.54 -11.05
C ILE A 139 1.04 69.66 -10.19
N PRO A 140 1.87 69.42 -9.14
CA PRO A 140 2.41 70.49 -8.31
C PRO A 140 3.31 71.46 -9.09
N GLN A 141 4.10 70.95 -10.04
CA GLN A 141 5.01 71.77 -10.86
C GLN A 141 4.23 72.63 -11.86
N LEU A 142 3.18 72.06 -12.46
CA LEU A 142 2.27 72.79 -13.34
C LEU A 142 1.50 73.87 -12.58
N MET A 143 0.98 73.54 -11.39
CA MET A 143 0.25 74.48 -10.55
C MET A 143 1.13 75.67 -10.10
N GLU A 144 2.38 75.41 -9.70
CA GLU A 144 3.35 76.46 -9.37
C GLU A 144 3.64 77.38 -10.57
N THR A 145 3.69 76.81 -11.79
CA THR A 145 3.90 77.57 -13.02
C THR A 145 2.68 78.41 -13.41
N CYS A 146 1.46 77.87 -13.30
CA CYS A 146 0.21 78.60 -13.58
C CYS A 146 -0.01 79.77 -12.61
N VAL A 147 0.27 79.59 -11.32
CA VAL A 147 0.17 80.65 -10.31
C VAL A 147 1.22 81.75 -10.57
N ARG A 148 2.45 81.38 -10.95
CA ARG A 148 3.52 82.34 -11.25
C ARG A 148 3.27 83.13 -12.54
N ASN A 149 2.57 82.55 -13.51
CA ASN A 149 2.20 83.20 -14.77
C ASN A 149 0.91 84.04 -14.67
N GLY A 150 0.19 83.99 -13.54
CA GLY A 150 -1.05 84.75 -13.32
C GLY A 150 -2.30 84.13 -13.97
N ASN A 151 -2.21 82.90 -14.46
CA ASN A 151 -3.31 82.17 -15.08
C ASN A 151 -4.08 81.36 -14.02
N TYR A 152 -4.94 82.05 -13.26
CA TYR A 152 -5.67 81.44 -12.15
C TYR A 152 -6.80 80.51 -12.57
N ASP A 153 -7.40 80.71 -13.76
CA ASP A 153 -8.45 79.83 -14.28
C ASP A 153 -7.93 78.41 -14.55
N GLU A 154 -6.74 78.30 -15.15
CA GLU A 154 -6.08 77.01 -15.41
C GLU A 154 -5.63 76.31 -14.11
N ALA A 155 -5.25 77.09 -13.09
CA ALA A 155 -4.93 76.56 -11.77
C ALA A 155 -6.17 75.99 -11.06
N LEU A 156 -7.34 76.61 -11.23
CA LEU A 156 -8.61 76.15 -10.67
C LEU A 156 -9.08 74.84 -11.34
N ASP A 157 -8.86 74.71 -12.65
CA ASP A 157 -9.16 73.48 -13.40
C ASP A 157 -8.25 72.31 -12.97
N LEU A 158 -6.96 72.58 -12.68
CA LEU A 158 -6.03 71.59 -12.12
C LEU A 158 -6.47 71.11 -10.72
N GLU A 159 -6.96 72.01 -9.86
CA GLU A 159 -7.51 71.66 -8.55
C GLU A 159 -8.75 70.75 -8.69
N ALA A 160 -9.67 71.09 -9.59
CA ALA A 160 -10.85 70.28 -9.88
C ALA A 160 -10.49 68.88 -10.41
N PHE A 161 -9.42 68.77 -11.20
CA PHE A 161 -8.89 67.49 -11.70
C PHE A 161 -8.31 66.63 -10.56
N VAL A 162 -7.56 67.22 -9.62
CA VAL A 162 -7.05 66.52 -8.42
C VAL A 162 -8.19 66.06 -7.51
N ALA A 163 -9.19 66.90 -7.29
CA ALA A 163 -10.37 66.55 -6.50
C ALA A 163 -11.12 65.35 -7.14
N LYS A 164 -11.27 65.37 -8.46
CA LYS A 164 -11.90 64.27 -9.21
C LYS A 164 -11.08 62.98 -9.15
N LEU A 165 -9.76 63.05 -9.30
CA LEU A 165 -8.87 61.90 -9.12
C LEU A 165 -8.98 61.29 -7.71
N THR A 166 -9.05 62.13 -6.68
CA THR A 166 -9.22 61.70 -5.28
C THR A 166 -10.56 61.00 -5.06
N THR A 167 -11.63 61.44 -5.73
CA THR A 167 -12.95 60.76 -5.65
C THR A 167 -13.04 59.48 -6.46
N MET A 168 -12.23 59.34 -7.52
CA MET A 168 -12.22 58.16 -8.40
C MET A 168 -11.31 57.04 -7.88
N HIS A 169 -10.34 57.35 -7.01
CA HIS A 169 -9.48 56.38 -6.34
C HIS A 169 -9.68 56.38 -4.80
N PRO A 170 -10.86 56.01 -4.28
CA PRO A 170 -11.02 55.72 -2.85
C PRO A 170 -10.45 54.32 -2.55
N LYS A 171 -9.40 54.28 -1.72
CA LYS A 171 -8.75 53.12 -1.06
C LYS A 171 -8.96 51.73 -1.67
#